data_AF-I9Z461-F1
#
_entry.id   AF-I9Z461-F1
#
_cell.length_a   1.000
_cell.length_b   1.000
_cell.length_c   1.000
_cell.angle_alpha   90.00
_cell.angle_beta   90.00
_cell.angle_gamma   90.00
#
_symmetry.space_group_name_H-M   'P 1'
#
loop_
_entity.id
_entity.type
_entity.pdbx_description
1 polymer ?
#
loop_
_entity_poly.entity_id
_entity_poly.type
_entity_poly.pdbx_seq_one_letter_code
_entity_poly.pdbx_strand_id
1 'polypeptide(L)'
;MQKNLDSLLENLRTEIDALDNELSDLLDKRLEIALKIALIKQENPIYCPKREREILKRLSQRDFKHLNGGILASFYAEVFKISRNFQENALKELKK
;
A
#
# COMPACT_ATOMS: atom_id res chain seq x y z
N MET A 1 -36.14 12.07 12.71
CA MET A 1 -34.84 11.60 13.25
C MET A 1 -34.12 10.67 12.29
N GLN A 2 -34.75 9.59 11.79
CA GLN A 2 -34.10 8.63 10.87
C GLN A 2 -33.44 9.27 9.64
N LYS A 3 -34.16 10.17 8.94
CA LYS A 3 -33.67 10.88 7.75
C LYS A 3 -32.37 11.69 7.96
N ASN A 4 -32.09 12.11 9.20
CA ASN A 4 -30.89 12.89 9.53
C ASN A 4 -29.68 11.97 9.78
N LEU A 5 -29.91 10.79 10.36
CA LEU A 5 -28.87 9.77 10.52
C LEU A 5 -28.42 9.23 9.17
N ASP A 6 -29.38 8.93 8.28
CA ASP A 6 -29.07 8.42 6.94
C ASP A 6 -28.25 9.45 6.14
N SER A 7 -28.60 10.74 6.24
CA SER A 7 -27.83 11.81 5.58
C SER A 7 -26.42 11.96 6.14
N LEU A 8 -26.23 11.86 7.46
CA LEU A 8 -24.89 11.92 8.06
C LEU A 8 -24.03 10.73 7.65
N LEU A 9 -24.64 9.53 7.60
CA LEU A 9 -23.95 8.32 7.18
C LEU A 9 -23.48 8.41 5.73
N GLU A 10 -24.32 8.88 4.80
CA GLU A 10 -23.95 9.04 3.40
C GLU A 10 -22.84 10.07 3.19
N ASN A 11 -22.83 11.16 3.98
CA ASN A 11 -21.73 12.12 3.95
C ASN A 11 -20.41 11.47 4.37
N LEU A 12 -20.39 10.73 5.48
CA LEU A 12 -19.18 10.05 5.95
C LEU A 12 -18.70 8.96 4.97
N ARG A 13 -19.63 8.27 4.29
CA ARG A 13 -19.28 7.31 3.24
C ARG A 13 -18.65 7.99 2.04
N THR A 14 -19.18 9.13 1.62
CA THR A 14 -18.60 9.93 0.53
C THR A 14 -17.17 10.38 0.87
N GLU A 15 -16.91 10.73 2.14
CA GLU A 15 -15.55 11.04 2.60
C GLU A 15 -14.61 9.83 2.53
N ILE A 16 -15.09 8.62 2.88
CA ILE A 16 -14.32 7.37 2.74
C ILE A 16 -14.07 7.05 1.26
N ASP A 17 -15.07 7.17 0.40
CA ASP A 17 -14.94 6.91 -1.03
C ASP A 17 -13.86 7.80 -1.68
N ALA A 18 -13.81 9.08 -1.28
CA ALA A 18 -12.76 10.00 -1.72
C ALA A 18 -11.37 9.55 -1.26
N LEU A 19 -11.23 9.16 0.01
CA LEU A 19 -9.97 8.63 0.55
C LEU A 19 -9.55 7.32 -0.12
N ASP A 20 -10.49 6.44 -0.46
CA ASP A 20 -10.22 5.16 -1.13
C ASP A 20 -9.75 5.35 -2.57
N ASN A 21 -10.29 6.36 -3.28
CA ASN A 21 -9.79 6.76 -4.59
C ASN A 21 -8.33 7.22 -4.49
N GLU A 22 -8.01 8.11 -3.54
CA GLU A 22 -6.64 8.58 -3.32
C GLU A 22 -5.70 7.43 -2.91
N LEU A 23 -6.16 6.51 -2.06
CA LEU A 23 -5.37 5.36 -1.61
C LEU A 23 -5.04 4.42 -2.78
N SER A 24 -5.99 4.23 -3.69
CA SER A 24 -5.81 3.43 -4.91
C SER A 24 -4.80 4.06 -5.86
N ASP A 25 -4.91 5.37 -6.12
CA ASP A 25 -3.96 6.12 -6.94
C ASP A 25 -2.53 6.09 -6.35
N LEU A 26 -2.41 6.18 -5.03
CA LEU A 26 -1.13 6.09 -4.34
C LEU A 26 -0.52 4.69 -4.42
N LEU A 27 -1.34 3.64 -4.33
CA LEU A 27 -0.88 2.27 -4.48
C LEU A 27 -0.40 2.01 -5.91
N ASP A 28 -1.12 2.50 -6.92
CA ASP A 28 -0.72 2.35 -8.33
C ASP A 28 0.63 3.03 -8.61
N LYS A 29 0.79 4.29 -8.18
CA LYS A 29 2.07 5.01 -8.24
C LYS A 29 3.19 4.28 -7.50
N ARG A 30 2.88 3.64 -6.37
CA ARG A 30 3.84 2.82 -5.63
C ARG A 30 4.28 1.61 -6.45
N LEU A 31 3.38 0.97 -7.19
CA LEU A 31 3.71 -0.16 -8.07
C LEU A 31 4.51 0.28 -9.29
N GLU A 32 4.24 1.45 -9.86
CA GLU A 32 5.06 2.02 -10.93
C GLU A 32 6.54 2.18 -10.49
N ILE A 33 6.76 2.65 -9.27
CA ILE A 33 8.11 2.74 -8.69
C ILE A 33 8.69 1.34 -8.44
N ALA A 34 7.88 0.39 -7.96
CA ALA A 34 8.31 -0.98 -7.73
C ALA A 34 8.73 -1.68 -9.04
N LEU A 35 8.06 -1.39 -10.16
CA LEU A 35 8.44 -1.86 -11.50
C LEU A 35 9.83 -1.36 -11.86
N LYS A 36 10.09 -0.05 -11.73
CA LYS A 36 11.41 0.55 -11.99
C LYS A 36 12.50 -0.12 -11.15
N ILE A 37 12.22 -0.40 -9.87
CA ILE A 37 13.14 -1.14 -8.99
C ILE A 37 13.38 -2.56 -9.49
N ALA A 38 12.34 -3.28 -9.92
CA ALA A 38 12.48 -4.64 -10.43
C ALA A 38 13.35 -4.69 -11.69
N LEU A 39 13.18 -3.73 -12.60
CA LEU A 39 13.99 -3.60 -13.82
C LEU A 39 15.48 -3.36 -13.55
N ILE A 40 15.82 -2.70 -12.44
CA ILE A 40 17.22 -2.52 -12.00
C ILE A 40 17.74 -3.80 -11.32
N LYS A 41 16.89 -4.51 -10.59
CA LYS A 41 17.23 -5.69 -9.78
C LYS A 41 17.08 -7.02 -10.52
N GLN A 42 17.18 -7.07 -11.85
CA GLN A 42 16.90 -8.30 -12.64
C GLN A 42 17.62 -9.55 -12.13
N GLU A 43 18.88 -9.39 -11.70
CA GLU A 43 19.73 -10.47 -11.18
C GLU A 43 19.71 -10.61 -9.65
N ASN A 44 18.87 -9.83 -8.95
CA ASN A 44 18.80 -9.79 -7.50
C ASN A 44 17.41 -10.20 -6.98
N PRO A 45 17.31 -10.85 -5.80
CA PRO A 45 16.01 -11.22 -5.24
C PRO A 45 15.09 -10.03 -5.02
N ILE A 46 13.82 -10.15 -5.41
CA ILE A 46 12.78 -9.14 -5.16
C ILE A 46 12.51 -9.02 -3.67
N TYR A 47 12.32 -10.15 -2.98
CA TYR A 47 12.09 -10.17 -1.53
C TYR A 47 13.28 -9.62 -0.75
N CYS A 48 13.05 -8.56 0.03
CA CYS A 48 14.08 -7.90 0.83
C CYS A 48 13.56 -7.66 2.26
N PRO A 49 13.60 -8.66 3.15
CA PRO A 49 13.03 -8.55 4.50
C PRO A 49 13.68 -7.45 5.34
N LYS A 50 14.97 -7.17 5.13
CA LYS A 50 15.65 -6.05 5.78
C LYS A 50 14.98 -4.72 5.41
N ARG A 51 14.69 -4.50 4.12
CA ARG A 51 14.05 -3.27 3.65
C ARG A 51 12.62 -3.13 4.14
N GLU A 52 11.85 -4.21 4.19
CA GLU A 52 10.48 -4.20 4.73
C GLU A 52 10.47 -3.81 6.22
N ARG A 53 11.40 -4.34 7.02
CA ARG A 53 11.58 -3.95 8.43
C ARG A 53 11.97 -2.49 8.60
N GLU A 54 12.84 -1.96 7.73
CA GLU A 54 13.23 -0.54 7.76
C GLU A 54 12.04 0.39 7.47
N ILE A 55 11.18 0.01 6.51
CA ILE A 55 9.96 0.77 6.19
C ILE A 55 9.03 0.80 7.40
N LEU A 56 8.75 -0.35 8.01
CA LEU A 56 7.90 -0.44 9.21
C LEU A 56 8.48 0.36 10.37
N LYS A 57 9.79 0.22 10.65
CA LYS A 57 10.46 0.98 11.72
C LYS A 57 10.31 2.48 11.51
N ARG A 58 10.54 2.98 10.29
CA ARG A 58 10.38 4.41 9.95
C ARG A 58 8.92 4.87 10.11
N LEU A 59 7.95 4.07 9.69
CA LEU A 59 6.53 4.45 9.76
C LEU A 59 5.99 4.44 11.19
N SER A 60 6.44 3.50 12.02
CA SER A 60 6.07 3.42 13.44
C SER A 60 6.60 4.58 14.28
N GLN A 61 7.51 5.39 13.75
CA GLN A 61 8.04 6.59 14.41
C GLN A 61 7.24 7.87 14.09
N ARG A 62 6.22 7.78 13.23
CA ARG A 62 5.38 8.92 12.87
C ARG A 62 4.23 9.07 13.85
N ASP A 63 3.85 10.31 14.13
CA ASP A 63 2.71 10.63 14.97
C ASP A 63 1.41 10.49 14.19
N PHE A 64 0.66 9.43 14.49
CA PHE A 64 -0.67 9.18 13.93
C PHE A 64 -1.73 9.17 15.03
N LYS A 65 -2.92 9.67 14.73
CA LYS A 65 -4.05 9.69 15.68
C LYS A 65 -4.58 8.28 15.99
N HIS A 66 -4.60 7.39 14.99
CA HIS A 66 -5.25 6.07 15.08
C HIS A 66 -4.39 4.91 14.57
N LEU A 67 -3.30 5.18 13.84
CA LEU A 67 -2.40 4.13 13.36
C LEU A 67 -1.40 3.76 14.46
N ASN A 68 -1.32 2.47 14.76
CA ASN A 68 -0.30 1.91 15.64
C ASN A 68 0.58 0.89 14.89
N GLY A 69 1.65 0.42 15.53
CA GLY A 69 2.58 -0.52 14.92
C GLY A 69 1.94 -1.83 14.43
N GLY A 70 0.90 -2.33 15.10
CA GLY A 70 0.16 -3.53 14.68
C GLY A 70 -0.64 -3.29 13.41
N ILE A 71 -1.40 -2.19 13.35
CA ILE A 71 -2.17 -1.81 12.16
C ILE A 71 -1.23 -1.60 10.96
N LEU A 72 -0.12 -0.87 11.17
CA LEU A 72 0.89 -0.65 10.15
C LEU A 72 1.50 -1.97 9.66
N ALA A 73 1.83 -2.90 10.57
CA ALA A 73 2.39 -4.18 10.20
C ALA A 73 1.44 -5.00 9.32
N SER A 74 0.16 -5.11 9.70
CA SER A 74 -0.83 -5.87 8.94
C SER A 74 -1.11 -5.24 7.57
N PHE A 75 -1.29 -3.92 7.51
CA PHE A 75 -1.53 -3.23 6.24
C PHE A 75 -0.33 -3.37 5.29
N TYR A 76 0.88 -3.09 5.77
CA TYR A 76 2.06 -3.15 4.91
C TYR A 76 2.48 -4.57 4.55
N ALA A 77 2.15 -5.60 5.34
CA ALA A 77 2.37 -6.99 4.95
C ALA A 77 1.67 -7.32 3.63
N GLU A 78 0.41 -6.90 3.47
CA GLU A 78 -0.32 -7.09 2.21
C GLU A 78 0.24 -6.19 1.10
N VAL A 79 0.55 -4.92 1.39
CA VAL A 79 1.18 -4.04 0.39
C VAL A 79 2.51 -4.63 -0.13
N PHE A 80 3.34 -5.21 0.75
CA PHE A 80 4.58 -5.87 0.34
C PHE A 80 4.31 -7.11 -0.49
N LYS A 81 3.33 -7.93 -0.11
CA LYS A 81 2.94 -9.12 -0.87
C LYS A 81 2.46 -8.76 -2.28
N ILE A 82 1.56 -7.78 -2.41
CA ILE A 82 1.09 -7.26 -3.70
C ILE A 82 2.27 -6.77 -4.54
N SER A 83 3.14 -5.95 -3.94
CA SER A 83 4.32 -5.39 -4.61
C SER A 83 5.25 -6.48 -5.14
N ARG A 84 5.56 -7.52 -4.35
CA ARG A 84 6.44 -8.61 -4.77
C ARG A 84 5.84 -9.40 -5.92
N ASN A 85 4.57 -9.79 -5.80
CA ASN A 85 3.87 -10.53 -6.85
C ASN A 85 3.83 -9.76 -8.18
N PHE A 86 3.52 -8.47 -8.11
CA PHE A 86 3.53 -7.59 -9.28
C PHE A 86 4.92 -7.52 -9.94
N GLN A 87 5.97 -7.30 -9.15
CA GLN A 87 7.35 -7.24 -9.66
C GLN A 87 7.78 -8.57 -10.30
N GLU A 88 7.43 -9.71 -9.69
CA GLU A 88 7.75 -11.03 -10.24
C GLU A 88 7.05 -11.29 -11.57
N ASN A 89 5.78 -10.90 -11.69
CA ASN A 89 5.01 -11.07 -12.92
C ASN A 89 5.55 -10.18 -14.05
N ALA A 90 5.86 -8.91 -13.75
CA ALA A 90 6.43 -8.00 -14.73
C ALA A 90 7.78 -8.51 -15.29
N LEU A 91 8.66 -9.03 -14.43
CA LEU A 91 9.93 -9.63 -14.90
C LEU A 91 9.72 -10.92 -15.71
N LYS A 92 8.70 -11.72 -15.41
CA LYS A 92 8.35 -12.92 -16.21
C LYS A 92 7.86 -12.53 -17.60
N GLU A 93 7.05 -11.49 -17.72
CA GLU A 93 6.50 -11.03 -19.00
C GLU A 93 7.58 -10.46 -19.92
N LEU A 94 8.61 -9.80 -19.38
CA LEU A 94 9.74 -9.28 -20.17
C LEU A 94 10.68 -10.37 -20.70
N LYS A 95 10.64 -11.57 -20.12
CA LYS A 95 11.45 -12.72 -20.52
C LYS A 95 10.73 -13.66 -21.51
N LYS A 96 9.44 -13.42 -21.77
CA LYS A 96 8.67 -14.12 -22.81
C LYS A 96 8.96 -13.51 -24.17
#